data_AF-D8TU34-F1
#
_entry.id   AF-D8TU34-F1
#
_cell.length_a   1.000
_cell.length_b   1.000
_cell.length_c   1.000
_cell.angle_alpha   90.00
_cell.angle_beta   90.00
_cell.angle_gamma   90.00
#
_symmetry.space_group_name_H-M   'P 1'
#
loop_
_entity.id
_entity.type
_entity.pdbx_description
1 polymer ?
#
loop_
_entity_poly.entity_id
_entity_poly.type
_entity_poly.pdbx_seq_one_letter_code
_entity_poly.pdbx_strand_id
1 'polypeptide(L)'
;MSVAETPTTFLNKAARKTCHAARDAFYSCVREQGVDFAPGAQIPLKCKLQRTQFEDACPASWLKHFDELQEANARRAKYLAATINRAADKAAGSLSGKA
;
A
#
# COMPACT_ATOMS: atom_id res chain seq x y z
N MET A 1 7.66 -28.01 -17.83
CA MET A 1 7.69 -27.01 -18.90
C MET A 1 6.89 -25.81 -18.38
N SER A 2 7.36 -24.98 -17.44
CA SER A 2 8.51 -24.06 -17.48
C SER A 2 8.45 -23.13 -18.69
N VAL A 3 7.70 -22.03 -18.56
CA VAL A 3 7.89 -20.85 -19.41
C VAL A 3 8.08 -19.65 -18.47
N ALA A 4 9.34 -19.35 -18.23
CA ALA A 4 9.78 -18.07 -17.75
C ALA A 4 9.90 -17.16 -18.97
N GLU A 5 9.03 -16.16 -19.07
CA GLU A 5 9.19 -15.06 -20.01
C GLU A 5 8.90 -13.76 -19.27
N THR A 6 9.98 -13.07 -18.89
CA THR A 6 9.91 -11.64 -18.55
C THR A 6 10.21 -10.86 -19.83
N PRO A 7 9.19 -10.28 -20.47
CA PRO A 7 9.37 -8.99 -21.13
C PRO A 7 8.31 -8.01 -20.63
N THR A 8 8.49 -6.73 -20.90
CA THR A 8 7.51 -5.67 -20.67
C THR A 8 6.20 -5.97 -21.43
N THR A 9 5.36 -6.84 -20.87
CA THR A 9 4.26 -7.49 -21.58
C THR A 9 2.95 -7.17 -20.90
N PHE A 10 1.99 -6.64 -21.66
CA PHE A 10 0.63 -6.42 -21.23
C PHE A 10 0.09 -7.67 -20.53
N LEU A 11 -0.04 -7.61 -19.20
CA LEU A 11 -0.79 -8.60 -18.43
C LEU A 11 -2.19 -8.72 -19.07
N ASN A 12 -2.50 -9.90 -19.56
CA ASN A 12 -3.85 -10.28 -19.98
C ASN A 12 -4.82 -10.10 -18.79
N LYS A 13 -6.10 -9.85 -19.08
CA LYS A 13 -7.08 -9.40 -18.07
C LYS A 13 -7.18 -10.34 -16.86
N ALA A 14 -6.99 -11.65 -17.07
CA ALA A 14 -6.94 -12.66 -16.01
C ALA A 14 -5.71 -12.49 -15.11
N ALA A 15 -4.50 -12.41 -15.66
CA ALA A 15 -3.28 -12.23 -14.87
C ALA A 15 -3.29 -10.90 -14.11
N ARG A 16 -3.88 -9.83 -14.68
CA ARG A 16 -4.07 -8.56 -13.94
C ARG A 16 -4.95 -8.73 -12.71
N LYS A 17 -6.03 -9.51 -12.78
CA LYS A 17 -6.87 -9.80 -11.62
C LYS A 17 -6.09 -10.56 -10.55
N THR A 18 -5.31 -11.57 -10.95
CA THR A 18 -4.45 -12.32 -10.02
C THR A 18 -3.44 -11.41 -9.34
N CYS A 19 -2.76 -10.56 -10.11
CA CYS A 19 -1.80 -9.59 -9.60
C CYS A 19 -2.46 -8.62 -8.59
N HIS A 20 -3.63 -8.08 -8.91
CA HIS A 20 -4.38 -7.20 -7.99
C HIS A 20 -4.84 -7.94 -6.72
N ALA A 21 -5.28 -9.20 -6.84
CA ALA A 21 -5.69 -9.99 -5.70
C ALA A 21 -4.50 -10.29 -4.76
N ALA A 22 -3.35 -10.67 -5.31
CA ALA A 22 -2.12 -10.89 -4.53
C ALA A 22 -1.64 -9.59 -3.86
N ARG A 23 -1.71 -8.46 -4.57
CA ARG A 23 -1.43 -7.12 -4.05
C ARG A 23 -2.30 -6.82 -2.82
N ASP A 24 -3.61 -6.98 -2.96
CA ASP A 24 -4.57 -6.63 -1.91
C ASP A 24 -4.41 -7.55 -0.70
N ALA A 25 -4.12 -8.84 -0.90
CA ALA A 25 -3.81 -9.79 0.18
C ALA A 25 -2.54 -9.38 0.95
N PHE A 26 -1.47 -8.98 0.26
CA PHE A 26 -0.25 -8.49 0.89
C PHE A 26 -0.51 -7.24 1.73
N TYR A 27 -1.11 -6.20 1.15
CA TYR A 27 -1.37 -4.95 1.89
C TYR A 27 -2.42 -5.12 2.99
N SER A 28 -3.35 -6.06 2.86
CA SER A 28 -4.27 -6.40 3.95
C SER A 28 -3.50 -6.94 5.15
N CYS A 29 -2.61 -7.92 4.93
CA CYS A 29 -1.76 -8.46 5.99
C CYS A 29 -0.90 -7.37 6.65
N VAL A 30 -0.29 -6.49 5.84
CA VAL A 30 0.53 -5.39 6.37
C VAL A 30 -0.30 -4.43 7.25
N ARG A 31 -1.51 -4.06 6.81
CA ARG A 31 -2.42 -3.23 7.61
C ARG A 31 -2.84 -3.90 8.91
N GLU A 32 -3.09 -5.22 8.89
CA GLU A 32 -3.41 -5.99 10.10
C GLU A 32 -2.26 -6.04 11.11
N GLN A 33 -1.01 -5.94 10.63
CA GLN A 33 0.15 -5.81 11.51
C GLN A 33 0.34 -4.38 12.05
N GLY A 34 -0.42 -3.39 11.57
CA GLY A 34 -0.31 -1.99 11.99
C GLY A 34 1.01 -1.33 11.59
N VAL A 35 1.73 -1.88 10.62
CA VAL A 35 3.00 -1.32 10.14
C VAL A 35 2.77 -0.52 8.86
N ASP A 36 3.38 0.66 8.78
CA ASP A 36 3.41 1.41 7.53
C ASP A 36 4.35 0.71 6.55
N PHE A 37 3.82 0.34 5.38
CA PHE A 37 4.65 -0.16 4.30
C PHE A 37 5.50 0.98 3.72
N ALA A 38 6.80 0.75 3.60
CA ALA A 38 7.70 1.60 2.83
C ALA A 38 8.63 0.73 1.96
N PRO A 39 8.95 1.14 0.73
CA PRO A 39 9.89 0.42 -0.12
C PRO A 39 11.26 0.30 0.59
N GLY A 40 11.71 -0.93 0.80
CA GLY A 40 12.96 -1.23 1.53
C GLY A 40 12.82 -1.39 3.05
N ALA A 41 11.62 -1.20 3.61
CA ALA A 41 11.36 -1.49 5.03
C ALA A 41 11.21 -3.01 5.30
N GLN A 42 11.41 -3.41 6.55
CA GLN A 42 11.19 -4.80 6.95
C GLN A 42 9.72 -5.18 6.83
N ILE A 43 9.44 -6.16 5.97
CA ILE A 43 8.13 -6.78 5.84
C ILE A 43 7.95 -7.80 6.98
N PRO A 44 6.80 -7.80 7.69
CA PRO A 44 6.53 -8.79 8.73
C PRO A 44 6.63 -10.22 8.17
N LEU A 45 7.23 -11.13 8.93
CA LEU A 45 7.40 -12.54 8.53
C LEU A 45 6.06 -13.19 8.13
N LYS A 46 4.97 -12.82 8.81
CA LYS A 46 3.60 -13.29 8.53
C LYS A 46 3.07 -12.87 7.15
N CYS A 47 3.60 -11.78 6.59
CA CYS A 47 3.20 -11.23 5.29
C CYS A 47 4.22 -11.53 4.18
N LYS A 48 5.34 -12.19 4.52
CA LYS A 48 6.41 -12.51 3.58
C LYS A 48 5.94 -13.49 2.50
N LEU A 49 5.08 -14.44 2.83
CA LEU A 49 4.50 -15.37 1.87
C LEU A 49 3.66 -14.63 0.81
N GLN A 50 2.80 -13.73 1.25
CA GLN A 50 1.96 -12.89 0.39
C GLN A 50 2.82 -11.94 -0.46
N ARG A 51 3.95 -11.47 0.08
CA ARG A 51 4.92 -10.67 -0.69
C ARG A 51 5.52 -11.49 -1.84
N THR A 52 5.97 -12.71 -1.57
CA THR A 52 6.53 -13.58 -2.61
C THR A 52 5.49 -13.92 -3.67
N GLN A 53 4.23 -14.18 -3.28
CA GLN A 53 3.14 -14.40 -4.23
C GLN A 53 2.84 -13.16 -5.07
N PHE A 54 2.91 -11.96 -4.48
CA PHE A 54 2.74 -10.71 -5.19
C PHE A 54 3.88 -10.49 -6.19
N GLU A 55 5.13 -10.79 -5.79
CA GLU A 55 6.32 -10.72 -6.65
C GLU A 55 6.28 -11.70 -7.83
N ASP A 56 5.72 -12.90 -7.62
CA ASP A 56 5.57 -13.92 -8.66
C ASP A 56 4.40 -13.62 -9.61
N ALA A 57 3.29 -13.09 -9.09
CA ALA A 57 2.08 -12.81 -9.87
C ALA A 57 2.14 -11.50 -10.68
N CYS A 58 2.99 -10.55 -10.29
CA CYS A 58 3.06 -9.22 -10.89
C CYS A 58 4.44 -8.93 -11.49
N PRO A 59 4.51 -8.19 -12.61
CA PRO A 59 5.77 -7.74 -13.17
C PRO A 59 6.45 -6.73 -12.22
N ALA A 60 7.78 -6.77 -12.18
CA ALA A 60 8.58 -5.94 -11.28
C ALA A 60 8.30 -4.42 -11.41
N SER A 61 7.96 -3.95 -12.61
CA SER A 61 7.58 -2.54 -12.83
C SER A 61 6.28 -2.16 -12.10
N TRP A 62 5.32 -3.07 -12.03
CA TRP A 62 4.07 -2.89 -11.28
C TRP A 62 4.31 -2.94 -9.78
N LEU A 63 5.16 -3.86 -9.32
CA LEU A 63 5.54 -3.94 -7.91
C LEU A 63 6.13 -2.63 -7.42
N LYS A 64 7.11 -2.09 -8.15
CA LYS A 64 7.73 -0.80 -7.84
C LYS A 64 6.68 0.31 -7.80
N HIS A 65 5.82 0.39 -8.82
CA HIS A 65 4.77 1.40 -8.89
C HIS A 65 3.79 1.30 -7.71
N PHE A 66 3.35 0.09 -7.35
CA PHE A 66 2.44 -0.11 -6.23
C PHE A 66 3.09 0.17 -4.88
N ASP A 67 4.36 -0.21 -4.71
CA ASP A 67 5.13 0.06 -3.51
C ASP A 67 5.26 1.58 -3.29
N GLU A 68 5.63 2.34 -4.33
CA GLU A 68 5.69 3.81 -4.31
C GLU A 68 4.30 4.44 -4.07
N LEU A 69 3.26 3.92 -4.73
CA LEU A 69 1.89 4.39 -4.56
C LEU A 69 1.39 4.21 -3.13
N GLN A 70 1.69 3.07 -2.52
CA GLN A 70 1.24 2.77 -1.16
C GLN A 70 1.96 3.60 -0.12
N GLU A 71 3.26 3.82 -0.28
CA GLU A 71 3.98 4.74 0.58
C GLU A 71 3.45 6.18 0.44
N ALA A 72 3.21 6.65 -0.79
CA ALA A 72 2.63 7.96 -1.04
C ALA A 72 1.22 8.08 -0.44
N ASN A 73 0.41 7.03 -0.55
CA ASN A 73 -0.94 6.98 0.01
C ASN A 73 -0.91 7.00 1.55
N ALA A 74 -0.02 6.23 2.18
CA ALA A 74 0.18 6.26 3.63
C ALA A 74 0.61 7.65 4.11
N ARG A 75 1.57 8.28 3.41
CA ARG A 75 2.00 9.66 3.69
C ARG A 75 0.85 10.67 3.57
N ARG A 76 0.04 10.57 2.50
CA ARG A 76 -1.14 11.42 2.30
C ARG A 76 -2.20 11.21 3.38
N ALA A 77 -2.48 9.97 3.76
CA ALA A 77 -3.44 9.65 4.81
C ALA A 77 -3.04 10.26 6.15
N LYS A 78 -1.75 10.18 6.52
CA LYS A 78 -1.20 10.84 7.71
C LYS A 78 -1.33 12.36 7.66
N TYR A 79 -1.01 12.97 6.52
CA TYR A 79 -1.16 14.40 6.33
C TYR A 79 -2.63 14.85 6.48
N LEU A 80 -3.56 14.13 5.85
CA LEU A 80 -4.99 14.40 5.95
C LEU A 80 -5.51 14.25 7.38
N ALA A 81 -5.10 13.19 8.09
CA ALA A 81 -5.46 13.01 9.50
C ALA A 81 -4.94 14.19 10.35
N ALA A 82 -3.70 14.62 10.14
CA ALA A 82 -3.13 15.75 10.87
C ALA A 82 -3.86 17.07 10.57
N THR A 83 -4.27 17.34 9.33
CA THR A 83 -5.03 18.54 9.00
C THR A 83 -6.45 18.53 9.55
N ILE A 84 -7.13 17.38 9.52
CA ILE A 84 -8.47 17.23 10.14
C ILE A 84 -8.38 17.48 11.65
N ASN A 85 -7.40 16.88 12.33
CA ASN A 85 -7.22 17.09 13.76
C ASN A 85 -6.93 18.57 14.07
N ARG A 86 -6.02 19.22 13.34
CA ARG A 86 -5.76 20.67 13.50
C ARG A 86 -6.99 21.54 13.25
N ALA A 87 -7.81 21.18 12.27
CA ALA A 87 -9.07 21.89 12.01
C ALA A 87 -10.06 21.70 13.16
N ALA A 88 -10.15 20.49 13.72
CA ALA A 88 -10.95 20.20 14.90
C ALA A 88 -10.44 20.96 16.14
N ASP A 89 -9.13 20.99 16.38
CA ASP A 89 -8.50 21.76 17.47
C ASP A 89 -8.77 23.26 17.33
N LYS A 90 -8.66 23.82 16.11
CA LYS A 90 -8.99 25.22 15.85
C LYS A 90 -10.48 25.52 16.07
N ALA A 91 -11.36 24.63 15.61
CA ALA A 91 -12.80 24.77 15.83
C ALA A 91 -13.15 24.71 17.33
N ALA A 92 -12.55 23.78 18.07
CA ALA A 92 -12.71 23.66 19.52
C ALA A 92 -12.19 24.92 20.25
N GLY A 93 -10.99 25.39 19.92
CA GLY A 93 -10.42 26.62 20.51
C GLY A 93 -11.23 27.88 20.19
N SER A 94 -11.83 27.97 19.00
CA SER A 94 -12.70 29.09 18.62
C SER A 94 -14.03 29.11 19.37
N LEU A 95 -14.51 27.98 19.89
CA LEU A 95 -15.72 27.90 20.71
C LEU A 95 -15.43 28.25 22.18
N SER A 96 -14.23 27.97 22.68
CA SER A 96 -13.81 28.30 24.05
C SER A 96 -13.45 29.78 24.27
N GLY A 97 -13.23 30.55 23.20
CA GLY A 97 -12.85 31.97 23.26
C GLY A 97 -14.01 32.98 23.21
N LYS A 98 -15.26 32.52 23.18
CA LYS A 98 -16.45 33.39 23.31
C LYS A 98 -17.03 33.24 24.72
N ALA A 99 -16.46 33.95 25.69
CA ALA A 99 -17.04 34.20 27.00
C ALA A 99 -16.80 35.66 27.36
#